data_AF-A0A3M3JJF8-F1
#
_entry.id   AF-A0A3M3JJF8-F1
#
_cell.length_a   1.000
_cell.length_b   1.000
_cell.length_c   1.000
_cell.angle_alpha   90.00
_cell.angle_beta   90.00
_cell.angle_gamma   90.00
#
_symmetry.space_group_name_H-M   'P 1'
#
loop_
_entity.id
_entity.type
_entity.pdbx_description
1 polymer ?
#
loop_
_entity_poly.entity_id
_entity_poly.type
_entity_poly.pdbx_seq_one_letter_code
_entity_poly.pdbx_strand_id
1 'polypeptide(L)'
;MEYEELKIQLEIVKKDLSASAKRLAASKKTLTSKVGLLKFHENLTEFTDYVCDIRNNHNHLNGMAALLRNHITKKSDVTEEVREGYLSELVSHMDIHNKYIRIKIALKHRTVYILPNELVKRKYETFFVDDGGKKKENLDIIEEFLNKQIEENNNGKPAIKKIYISSSKKKSKKQSETEIAEGIKDNAGDYFKNIITISHNDLKFNNYALKIEWTNGVTEKIDLYDNAVYHKDNAKTKDKKLEKTMIFRGEGIELNQTKDDVITKIINDKEKPNE
;
A
#
# COMPACT_ATOMS: atom_id res chain seq x y z
N MET A 1 8.68 -21.10 24.72
CA MET A 1 8.06 -21.59 23.47
C MET A 1 9.12 -21.48 22.40
N GLU A 2 9.55 -22.61 21.87
CA GLU A 2 10.59 -22.66 20.84
C GLU A 2 10.05 -22.07 19.53
N TYR A 3 10.94 -21.48 18.73
CA TYR A 3 10.60 -20.79 17.48
C TYR A 3 9.80 -21.69 16.49
N GLU A 4 10.10 -22.98 16.47
CA GLU A 4 9.41 -23.97 15.63
C GLU A 4 7.97 -24.25 16.12
N GLU A 5 7.72 -24.23 17.44
CA GLU A 5 6.36 -24.36 17.98
C GLU A 5 5.48 -23.17 17.54
N LEU A 6 6.03 -21.96 17.52
CA LEU A 6 5.32 -20.76 17.05
C LEU A 6 4.97 -20.84 15.56
N LYS A 7 5.84 -21.41 14.71
CA LYS A 7 5.53 -21.62 13.29
C LYS A 7 4.40 -22.62 13.10
N ILE A 8 4.41 -23.74 13.84
CA ILE A 8 3.33 -24.73 13.79
C ILE A 8 2.01 -24.08 14.22
N GLN A 9 2.01 -23.34 15.32
CA GLN A 9 0.83 -22.60 15.78
C GLN A 9 0.36 -21.57 14.77
N LEU A 10 1.27 -20.88 14.06
CA LEU A 10 0.90 -19.94 13.01
C LEU A 10 0.11 -20.63 11.90
N GLU A 11 0.56 -21.80 11.44
CA GLU A 11 -0.13 -22.56 10.39
C GLU A 11 -1.50 -23.10 10.84
N ILE A 12 -1.62 -23.53 12.10
CA ILE A 12 -2.91 -23.92 12.68
C ILE A 12 -3.87 -22.73 12.69
N VAL A 13 -3.43 -21.58 13.21
CA VAL A 13 -4.28 -20.39 13.30
C VAL A 13 -4.64 -19.84 11.91
N LYS A 14 -3.77 -19.96 10.91
CA LYS A 14 -4.11 -19.62 9.51
C LYS A 14 -5.27 -20.46 8.98
N LYS A 15 -5.31 -21.76 9.29
CA LYS A 15 -6.43 -22.65 8.92
C LYS A 15 -7.71 -22.23 9.65
N ASP A 16 -7.63 -21.94 10.95
CA ASP A 16 -8.75 -21.46 11.76
C ASP A 16 -9.30 -20.12 11.24
N LEU A 17 -8.42 -19.22 10.80
CA LEU A 17 -8.79 -17.95 10.15
C LEU A 17 -9.59 -18.17 8.87
N SER A 18 -9.11 -19.07 8.00
CA SER A 18 -9.81 -19.40 6.76
C SER A 18 -11.19 -20.03 7.04
N ALA A 19 -11.28 -20.92 8.03
CA ALA A 19 -12.53 -21.55 8.42
C ALA A 19 -13.54 -20.54 9.03
N SER A 20 -13.07 -19.68 9.93
CA SER A 20 -13.91 -18.64 10.55
C SER A 20 -14.36 -17.59 9.54
N ALA A 21 -13.51 -17.19 8.59
CA ALA A 21 -13.90 -16.27 7.51
C ALA A 21 -15.06 -16.83 6.67
N LYS A 22 -15.07 -18.13 6.38
CA LYS A 22 -16.18 -18.80 5.67
C LYS A 22 -17.48 -18.76 6.47
N ARG A 23 -17.43 -19.02 7.77
CA ARG A 23 -18.62 -18.95 8.65
C ARG A 23 -19.15 -17.53 8.74
N LEU A 24 -18.27 -16.55 8.94
CA LEU A 24 -18.65 -15.14 8.99
C LEU A 24 -19.26 -14.67 7.66
N ALA A 25 -18.71 -15.07 6.52
CA ALA A 25 -19.27 -14.77 5.20
C ALA A 25 -20.66 -15.40 4.98
N ALA A 26 -20.86 -16.64 5.44
CA ALA A 26 -22.17 -17.29 5.39
C ALA A 26 -23.19 -16.57 6.28
N SER A 27 -22.81 -16.21 7.50
CA SER A 27 -23.67 -15.46 8.43
C SER A 27 -24.00 -14.07 7.89
N LYS A 28 -23.02 -13.36 7.27
CA LYS A 28 -23.24 -12.11 6.54
C LYS A 28 -24.30 -12.28 5.45
N LYS A 29 -24.21 -13.34 4.64
CA LYS A 29 -25.16 -13.60 3.56
C LYS A 29 -26.58 -13.75 4.11
N THR A 30 -26.75 -14.49 5.20
CA THR A 30 -28.05 -14.66 5.89
C THR A 30 -28.57 -13.32 6.44
N LEU A 31 -27.71 -12.53 7.08
CA LEU A 31 -28.11 -11.22 7.61
C LEU A 31 -28.52 -10.28 6.49
N THR A 32 -27.69 -10.10 5.47
CA THR A 32 -27.97 -9.17 4.36
C THR A 32 -29.19 -9.56 3.53
N SER A 33 -29.46 -10.87 3.34
CA SER A 33 -30.67 -11.31 2.64
C SER A 33 -31.95 -11.02 3.41
N LYS A 34 -31.93 -11.10 4.75
CA LYS A 34 -33.07 -10.73 5.60
C LYS A 34 -33.28 -9.22 5.68
N VAL A 35 -32.21 -8.42 5.64
CA VAL A 35 -32.31 -6.95 5.68
C VAL A 35 -32.84 -6.39 4.36
N GLY A 36 -32.41 -6.92 3.22
CA GLY A 36 -32.93 -6.53 1.90
C GLY A 36 -32.56 -5.11 1.43
N LEU A 37 -31.68 -4.40 2.14
CA LEU A 37 -31.23 -3.05 1.78
C LEU A 37 -29.87 -3.09 1.06
N LEU A 38 -29.82 -2.58 -0.17
CA LEU A 38 -28.61 -2.61 -1.01
C LEU A 38 -27.40 -1.96 -0.31
N LYS A 39 -27.56 -0.73 0.18
CA LYS A 39 -26.48 0.01 0.85
C LYS A 39 -25.98 -0.70 2.12
N PHE A 40 -26.87 -1.38 2.85
CA PHE A 40 -26.47 -2.18 4.00
C PHE A 40 -25.65 -3.41 3.57
N HIS A 41 -26.06 -4.06 2.48
CA HIS A 41 -25.34 -5.19 1.91
C HIS A 41 -23.93 -4.81 1.44
N GLU A 42 -23.80 -3.67 0.76
CA GLU A 42 -22.51 -3.12 0.30
C GLU A 42 -21.59 -2.83 1.49
N ASN A 43 -22.06 -2.01 2.44
CA ASN A 43 -21.28 -1.63 3.63
C ASN A 43 -20.83 -2.85 4.45
N LEU A 44 -21.74 -3.82 4.67
CA LEU A 44 -21.40 -5.01 5.45
C LEU A 44 -20.49 -5.97 4.69
N THR A 45 -20.56 -5.99 3.37
CA THR A 45 -19.64 -6.75 2.52
C THR A 45 -18.25 -6.15 2.56
N GLU A 46 -18.09 -4.86 2.31
CA GLU A 46 -16.79 -4.19 2.43
C GLU A 46 -16.16 -4.38 3.81
N PHE A 47 -16.96 -4.23 4.87
CA PHE A 47 -16.49 -4.42 6.24
C PHE A 47 -16.05 -5.87 6.50
N THR A 48 -16.89 -6.85 6.16
CA THR A 48 -16.58 -8.27 6.40
C THR A 48 -15.37 -8.71 5.60
N ASP A 49 -15.26 -8.28 4.34
CA ASP A 49 -14.14 -8.64 3.47
C ASP A 49 -12.84 -8.05 4.00
N TYR A 50 -12.88 -6.83 4.54
CA TYR A 50 -11.72 -6.19 5.19
C TYR A 50 -11.29 -6.90 6.49
N VAL A 51 -12.24 -7.32 7.32
CA VAL A 51 -11.95 -8.06 8.57
C VAL A 51 -11.41 -9.47 8.26
N CYS A 52 -11.94 -10.12 7.23
CA CYS A 52 -11.52 -11.45 6.80
C CYS A 52 -10.21 -11.48 5.99
N ASP A 53 -9.66 -10.34 5.58
CA ASP A 53 -8.44 -10.30 4.76
C ASP A 53 -7.23 -10.72 5.60
N ILE A 54 -6.63 -11.86 5.25
CA ILE A 54 -5.40 -12.37 5.90
C ILE A 54 -4.20 -11.42 5.74
N ARG A 55 -4.24 -10.51 4.78
CA ARG A 55 -3.23 -9.46 4.57
C ARG A 55 -3.40 -8.30 5.55
N ASN A 56 -4.51 -8.25 6.29
CA ASN A 56 -4.70 -7.30 7.37
C ASN A 56 -3.68 -7.59 8.48
N ASN A 57 -2.66 -6.73 8.55
CA ASN A 57 -1.53 -6.89 9.44
C ASN A 57 -1.66 -6.08 10.73
N HIS A 58 -2.88 -5.79 11.19
CA HIS A 58 -3.09 -5.16 12.50
C HIS A 58 -4.21 -5.82 13.28
N ASN A 59 -4.23 -5.59 14.59
CA ASN A 59 -5.27 -6.11 15.48
C ASN A 59 -6.67 -5.57 15.15
N HIS A 60 -7.67 -6.36 15.53
CA HIS A 60 -9.07 -6.01 15.54
C HIS A 60 -9.54 -5.66 16.96
N LEU A 61 -10.67 -4.94 17.03
CA LEU A 61 -11.30 -4.52 18.28
C LEU A 61 -12.62 -5.27 18.50
N ASN A 62 -12.67 -6.16 19.49
CA ASN A 62 -13.88 -6.93 19.81
C ASN A 62 -15.07 -6.04 20.22
N GLY A 63 -14.78 -4.90 20.85
CA GLY A 63 -15.80 -3.88 21.19
C GLY A 63 -16.56 -3.34 19.97
N MET A 64 -16.09 -3.58 18.75
CA MET A 64 -16.80 -3.20 17.52
C MET A 64 -18.14 -3.93 17.37
N ALA A 65 -18.29 -5.14 17.91
CA ALA A 65 -19.56 -5.87 17.82
C ALA A 65 -20.73 -5.07 18.41
N ALA A 66 -20.50 -4.30 19.49
CA ALA A 66 -21.52 -3.44 20.07
C ALA A 66 -21.90 -2.26 19.18
N LEU A 67 -20.92 -1.63 18.51
CA LEU A 67 -21.17 -0.56 17.56
C LEU A 67 -21.94 -1.06 16.34
N LEU A 68 -21.55 -2.23 15.83
CA LEU A 68 -22.21 -2.85 14.70
C LEU A 68 -23.61 -3.33 15.04
N ARG A 69 -23.83 -3.85 16.26
CA ARG A 69 -25.16 -4.15 16.80
C ARG A 69 -26.09 -2.96 16.68
N ASN A 70 -25.66 -1.80 17.19
CA ASN A 70 -26.43 -0.56 17.11
C ASN A 70 -26.70 -0.12 15.67
N HIS A 71 -25.73 -0.29 14.77
CA HIS A 71 -25.90 0.02 13.35
C HIS A 71 -26.92 -0.90 12.67
N ILE A 72 -26.85 -2.21 12.92
CA ILE A 72 -27.80 -3.20 12.38
C ILE A 72 -29.21 -2.88 12.89
N THR A 73 -29.39 -2.73 14.19
CA THR A 73 -30.71 -2.44 14.80
C THR A 73 -31.34 -1.14 14.27
N LYS A 74 -30.54 -0.12 13.94
CA LYS A 74 -31.06 1.13 13.36
C LYS A 74 -31.47 1.01 11.89
N LYS A 75 -30.93 0.02 11.17
CA LYS A 75 -31.08 -0.12 9.72
C LYS A 75 -31.94 -1.31 9.33
N SER A 76 -32.33 -2.17 10.27
CA SER A 76 -33.15 -3.34 9.99
C SER A 76 -33.95 -3.83 11.18
N ASP A 77 -35.09 -4.46 10.88
CA ASP A 77 -35.97 -5.13 11.84
C ASP A 77 -35.76 -6.66 11.80
N VAL A 78 -34.50 -7.09 11.76
CA VAL A 78 -34.17 -8.52 11.76
C VAL A 78 -34.29 -9.09 13.17
N THR A 79 -34.65 -10.37 13.26
CA THR A 79 -34.72 -11.08 14.54
C THR A 79 -33.38 -11.03 15.26
N GLU A 80 -33.43 -10.96 16.60
CA GLU A 80 -32.25 -10.96 17.46
C GLU A 80 -31.31 -12.14 17.15
N GLU A 81 -31.87 -13.33 16.93
CA GLU A 81 -31.11 -14.52 16.56
C GLU A 81 -30.23 -14.33 15.32
N VAL A 82 -30.75 -13.69 14.27
CA VAL A 82 -29.98 -13.47 13.02
C VAL A 82 -28.89 -12.42 13.23
N ARG A 83 -29.21 -11.34 13.95
CA ARG A 83 -28.26 -10.28 14.27
C ARG A 83 -27.12 -10.82 15.13
N GLU A 84 -27.44 -11.48 16.24
CA GLU A 84 -26.43 -12.00 17.16
C GLU A 84 -25.66 -13.19 16.57
N GLY A 85 -26.28 -13.97 15.68
CA GLY A 85 -25.57 -15.00 14.91
C GLY A 85 -24.42 -14.43 14.08
N TYR A 86 -24.60 -13.28 13.45
CA TYR A 86 -23.52 -12.59 12.72
C TYR A 86 -22.49 -11.96 13.66
N LEU A 87 -22.94 -11.26 14.71
CA LEU A 87 -22.04 -10.60 15.66
C LEU A 87 -21.16 -11.59 16.44
N SER A 88 -21.70 -12.77 16.77
CA SER A 88 -20.94 -13.84 17.43
C SER A 88 -19.83 -14.39 16.54
N GLU A 89 -20.14 -14.70 15.27
CA GLU A 89 -19.12 -15.12 14.30
C GLU A 89 -18.07 -14.02 14.06
N LEU A 90 -18.48 -12.75 14.09
CA LEU A 90 -17.56 -11.63 13.95
C LEU A 90 -16.57 -11.56 15.12
N VAL A 91 -17.06 -11.66 16.36
CA VAL A 91 -16.20 -11.66 17.56
C VAL A 91 -15.27 -12.87 17.53
N SER A 92 -15.78 -14.06 17.22
CA SER A 92 -14.98 -15.28 17.09
C SER A 92 -13.86 -15.13 16.06
N HIS A 93 -14.17 -14.57 14.88
CA HIS A 93 -13.17 -14.31 13.85
C HIS A 93 -12.11 -13.29 14.31
N MET A 94 -12.53 -12.19 14.95
CA MET A 94 -11.61 -11.17 15.47
C MET A 94 -10.68 -11.73 16.55
N ASP A 95 -11.15 -12.63 17.40
CA ASP A 95 -10.31 -13.29 18.42
C ASP A 95 -9.23 -14.16 17.79
N ILE A 96 -9.59 -14.95 16.77
CA ILE A 96 -8.65 -15.80 16.03
C ILE A 96 -7.63 -14.93 15.29
N HIS A 97 -8.07 -13.82 14.68
CA HIS A 97 -7.18 -12.85 14.02
C HIS A 97 -6.22 -12.19 15.01
N ASN A 98 -6.71 -11.73 16.16
CA ASN A 98 -5.86 -11.16 17.19
C ASN A 98 -4.82 -12.18 17.70
N LYS A 99 -5.17 -13.46 17.79
CA LYS A 99 -4.22 -14.54 18.08
C LYS A 99 -3.17 -14.68 16.97
N TYR A 100 -3.59 -14.66 15.70
CA TYR A 100 -2.69 -14.67 14.54
C TYR A 100 -1.67 -13.52 14.58
N ILE A 101 -2.13 -12.30 14.85
CA ILE A 101 -1.29 -11.11 14.98
C ILE A 101 -0.26 -11.26 16.11
N ARG A 102 -0.68 -11.76 17.28
CA ARG A 102 0.23 -12.01 18.41
C ARG A 102 1.33 -13.02 18.06
N ILE A 103 1.01 -14.10 17.36
CA ILE A 103 2.00 -15.10 16.93
C ILE A 103 2.99 -14.48 15.93
N LYS A 104 2.53 -13.67 14.97
CA LYS A 104 3.44 -12.98 14.02
C LYS A 104 4.38 -12.01 14.71
N ILE A 105 3.93 -11.31 15.75
CA ILE A 105 4.77 -10.44 16.57
C ILE A 105 5.83 -11.25 17.31
N ALA A 106 5.44 -12.38 17.92
CA ALA A 106 6.39 -13.30 18.57
C ALA A 106 7.44 -13.84 17.59
N LEU A 107 7.05 -14.07 16.33
CA LEU A 107 7.94 -14.45 15.21
C LEU A 107 8.71 -13.25 14.59
N LYS A 108 8.58 -12.04 15.15
CA LYS A 108 9.26 -10.81 14.70
C LYS A 108 8.98 -10.41 13.24
N HIS A 109 7.75 -10.62 12.76
CA HIS A 109 7.33 -10.12 11.45
C HIS A 109 7.28 -8.59 11.43
N ARG A 110 8.12 -7.94 10.61
CA ARG A 110 8.26 -6.47 10.53
C ARG A 110 7.07 -5.74 9.93
N THR A 111 6.09 -6.46 9.39
CA THR A 111 4.94 -5.88 8.68
C THR A 111 3.68 -5.81 9.54
N VAL A 112 3.76 -6.19 10.81
CA VAL A 112 2.62 -6.25 11.74
C VAL A 112 2.60 -5.05 12.67
N TYR A 113 1.45 -4.41 12.77
CA TYR A 113 1.24 -3.20 13.57
C TYR A 113 0.19 -3.45 14.64
N ILE A 114 0.44 -2.99 15.87
CA ILE A 114 -0.62 -2.92 16.88
C ILE A 114 -1.19 -1.51 16.86
N LEU A 115 -2.41 -1.38 16.35
CA LEU A 115 -3.13 -0.12 16.32
C LEU A 115 -3.86 0.10 17.66
N PRO A 116 -3.81 1.34 18.20
CA PRO A 116 -4.69 1.76 19.28
C PRO A 116 -6.16 1.52 18.96
N ASN A 117 -6.95 1.14 19.98
CA ASN A 117 -8.38 0.82 19.83
C ASN A 117 -9.16 1.95 19.15
N GLU A 118 -8.85 3.21 19.44
CA GLU A 118 -9.50 4.37 18.82
C GLU A 118 -9.26 4.43 17.30
N LEU A 119 -8.08 4.06 16.81
CA LEU A 119 -7.79 4.02 15.37
C LEU A 119 -8.50 2.86 14.68
N VAL A 120 -8.53 1.68 15.33
CA VAL A 120 -9.28 0.52 14.82
C VAL A 120 -10.77 0.86 14.73
N LYS A 121 -11.33 1.53 15.75
CA LYS A 121 -12.72 2.00 15.76
C LYS A 121 -12.98 3.01 14.64
N ARG A 122 -12.14 4.03 14.47
CA ARG A 122 -12.25 5.00 13.37
C ARG A 122 -12.21 4.33 12.01
N LYS A 123 -11.36 3.32 11.83
CA LYS A 123 -11.29 2.54 10.59
C LYS A 123 -12.62 1.83 10.33
N TYR A 124 -13.19 1.19 11.33
CA TYR A 124 -14.46 0.50 11.17
C TYR A 124 -15.64 1.45 10.91
N GLU A 125 -15.63 2.64 11.51
CA GLU A 125 -16.63 3.67 11.22
C GLU A 125 -16.63 4.07 9.74
N THR A 126 -15.49 4.00 9.04
CA THR A 126 -15.40 4.35 7.59
C THR A 126 -16.30 3.50 6.67
N PHE A 127 -16.75 2.32 7.13
CA PHE A 127 -17.66 1.46 6.37
C PHE A 127 -19.14 1.80 6.58
N PHE A 128 -19.47 2.53 7.64
CA PHE A 128 -20.86 2.78 8.06
C PHE A 128 -21.23 4.27 8.12
N VAL A 129 -20.26 5.16 7.91
CA VAL A 129 -20.47 6.61 7.83
C VAL A 129 -20.74 7.00 6.38
N ASP A 130 -21.86 7.71 6.18
CA ASP A 130 -22.27 8.22 4.87
C ASP A 130 -21.60 9.56 4.50
N ASP A 131 -21.06 10.27 5.50
CA ASP A 131 -20.32 11.52 5.33
C ASP A 131 -18.92 11.22 4.74
N GLY A 132 -18.74 11.58 3.46
CA GLY A 132 -17.48 11.40 2.75
C GLY A 132 -16.31 12.20 3.33
N GLY A 133 -16.58 13.36 3.93
CA GLY A 133 -15.57 14.18 4.60
C GLY A 133 -15.05 13.49 5.86
N LYS A 134 -15.96 13.03 6.72
CA LYS A 134 -15.62 12.28 7.94
C LYS A 134 -14.93 10.94 7.62
N LYS A 135 -15.37 10.26 6.55
CA LYS A 135 -14.72 9.04 6.06
C LYS A 135 -13.26 9.31 5.69
N LYS A 136 -13.00 10.38 4.93
CA LYS A 136 -11.65 10.78 4.51
C LYS A 136 -10.80 11.18 5.71
N GLU A 137 -11.30 12.02 6.60
CA GLU A 137 -10.59 12.45 7.82
C GLU A 137 -10.12 11.26 8.66
N ASN A 138 -11.00 10.28 8.89
CA ASN A 138 -10.64 9.07 9.61
C ASN A 138 -9.54 8.26 8.91
N LEU A 139 -9.57 8.15 7.56
CA LEU A 139 -8.53 7.46 6.80
C LEU A 139 -7.19 8.21 6.86
N ASP A 140 -7.22 9.54 6.76
CA ASP A 140 -6.03 10.39 6.82
C ASP A 140 -5.34 10.25 8.20
N ILE A 141 -6.10 10.27 9.30
CA ILE A 141 -5.57 10.07 10.67
C ILE A 141 -4.91 8.69 10.82
N ILE A 142 -5.51 7.64 10.26
CA ILE A 142 -4.95 6.27 10.31
C ILE A 142 -3.66 6.21 9.49
N GLU A 143 -3.64 6.82 8.31
CA GLU A 143 -2.48 6.83 7.42
C GLU A 143 -1.31 7.60 8.05
N GLU A 144 -1.56 8.74 8.69
CA GLU A 144 -0.56 9.49 9.45
C GLU A 144 0.03 8.67 10.61
N PHE A 145 -0.80 7.93 11.35
CA PHE A 145 -0.32 7.06 12.42
C PHE A 145 0.59 5.95 11.88
N LEU A 146 0.17 5.29 10.79
CA LEU A 146 0.98 4.24 10.15
C LEU A 146 2.30 4.79 9.62
N ASN A 147 2.30 5.98 9.02
CA ASN A 147 3.51 6.64 8.57
C ASN A 147 4.48 6.90 9.72
N LYS A 148 4.01 7.42 10.86
CA LYS A 148 4.83 7.61 12.07
C LYS A 148 5.43 6.31 12.58
N GLN A 149 4.65 5.22 12.60
CA GLN A 149 5.15 3.90 12.98
C GLN A 149 6.23 3.38 12.04
N ILE A 150 6.09 3.62 10.73
CA ILE A 150 7.11 3.26 9.75
C ILE A 150 8.39 4.07 10.00
N GLU A 151 8.27 5.37 10.26
CA GLU A 151 9.41 6.25 10.54
C GLU A 151 10.13 5.87 11.83
N GLU A 152 9.40 5.58 12.92
CA GLU A 152 9.96 5.08 14.18
C GLU A 152 10.76 3.79 13.97
N ASN A 153 10.21 2.84 13.19
CA ASN A 153 10.91 1.61 12.82
C ASN A 153 12.10 1.84 11.86
N ASN A 154 12.17 3.02 11.23
CA ASN A 154 13.23 3.46 10.33
C ASN A 154 14.15 4.52 10.98
N ASN A 155 14.34 4.44 12.30
CA ASN A 155 15.22 5.34 13.08
C ASN A 155 14.82 6.83 12.97
N GLY A 156 13.51 7.12 12.93
CA GLY A 156 12.95 8.46 12.81
C GLY A 156 13.11 9.09 11.42
N LYS A 157 13.54 8.31 10.42
CA LYS A 157 13.73 8.81 9.04
C LYS A 157 12.52 8.49 8.17
N PRO A 158 12.11 9.41 7.29
CA PRO A 158 11.10 9.13 6.27
C PRO A 158 11.43 7.87 5.47
N ALA A 159 10.41 7.07 5.16
CA ALA A 159 10.55 5.87 4.35
C ALA A 159 9.70 5.97 3.07
N ILE A 160 10.07 5.22 2.05
CA ILE A 160 9.26 5.10 0.83
C ILE A 160 7.98 4.32 1.18
N LYS A 161 6.84 4.98 1.01
CA LYS A 161 5.51 4.46 1.31
C LYS A 161 4.86 3.84 0.06
N LYS A 162 4.92 4.54 -1.08
CA LYS A 162 4.33 4.10 -2.36
C LYS A 162 5.21 4.52 -3.54
N ILE A 163 5.22 3.69 -4.58
CA ILE A 163 5.82 4.02 -5.89
C ILE A 163 4.71 3.84 -6.93
N TYR A 164 4.44 4.88 -7.71
CA TYR A 164 3.50 4.83 -8.82
C TYR A 164 4.28 4.85 -10.13
N ILE A 165 3.91 3.99 -11.08
CA ILE A 165 4.48 3.98 -12.42
C ILE A 165 3.41 4.47 -13.38
N SER A 166 3.62 5.62 -14.03
CA SER A 166 2.75 6.06 -15.12
C SER A 166 3.42 5.77 -16.46
N SER A 167 2.71 5.05 -17.34
CA SER A 167 3.10 4.92 -18.74
C SER A 167 2.34 5.95 -19.58
N SER A 168 3.06 6.71 -20.40
CA SER A 168 2.46 7.67 -21.32
C SER A 168 2.02 7.00 -22.62
N LYS A 169 1.09 6.02 -22.59
CA LYS A 169 0.50 5.56 -23.85
C LYS A 169 -0.33 6.69 -24.45
N LYS A 170 -0.09 7.05 -25.72
CA LYS A 170 -0.95 7.98 -26.48
C LYS A 170 -2.40 7.52 -26.32
N LYS A 171 -3.24 8.39 -25.73
CA LYS A 171 -4.65 8.13 -25.41
C LYS A 171 -5.38 7.47 -26.59
N SER A 172 -5.66 6.17 -26.50
CA SER A 172 -6.87 5.64 -27.11
C SER A 172 -8.03 6.01 -26.17
N LYS A 173 -9.11 6.56 -26.73
CA LYS A 173 -10.31 6.93 -25.96
C LYS A 173 -10.98 5.66 -25.41
N LYS A 174 -10.51 5.17 -24.27
CA LYS A 174 -11.16 4.29 -23.26
C LYS A 174 -10.07 3.50 -22.53
N GLN A 175 -9.29 4.14 -21.67
CA GLN A 175 -8.53 3.46 -20.63
C GLN A 175 -8.39 4.43 -19.46
N SER A 176 -8.98 4.08 -18.33
CA SER A 176 -8.92 4.83 -17.09
C SER A 176 -7.48 4.92 -16.61
N GLU A 177 -7.14 6.04 -15.95
CA GLU A 177 -5.81 6.44 -15.48
C GLU A 177 -5.19 5.55 -14.37
N THR A 178 -5.56 4.28 -14.30
CA THR A 178 -5.16 3.37 -13.23
C THR A 178 -4.99 1.95 -13.80
N GLU A 179 -3.91 1.72 -14.54
CA GLU A 179 -3.21 0.43 -14.40
C GLU A 179 -2.42 0.52 -13.09
N ILE A 180 -3.15 0.53 -11.97
CA ILE A 180 -2.56 0.16 -10.69
C ILE A 180 -2.10 -1.27 -10.91
N ALA A 181 -0.81 -1.50 -10.79
CA ALA A 181 -0.23 -2.81 -10.79
C ALA A 181 -0.65 -3.55 -9.50
N GLU A 182 -1.94 -3.81 -9.31
CA GLU A 182 -2.44 -4.80 -8.38
C GLU A 182 -2.13 -6.19 -8.96
N GLY A 183 -1.48 -7.02 -8.14
CA GLY A 183 -0.90 -8.29 -8.56
C GLY A 183 -1.91 -9.20 -9.25
N ILE A 184 -1.55 -9.68 -10.43
CA ILE A 184 -2.22 -10.79 -11.08
C ILE A 184 -1.82 -12.05 -10.31
N LYS A 185 -2.81 -12.80 -9.80
CA LYS A 185 -2.60 -14.12 -9.18
C LYS A 185 -2.09 -15.12 -10.22
N ASP A 186 -1.01 -15.82 -9.93
CA ASP A 186 -0.77 -17.13 -10.55
C ASP A 186 -1.24 -18.26 -9.62
N ASN A 187 -1.34 -19.47 -10.18
CA ASN A 187 -1.84 -20.67 -9.49
C ASN A 187 -0.84 -21.26 -8.49
N ALA A 188 0.24 -20.56 -8.12
CA ALA A 188 1.29 -21.06 -7.22
C ALA A 188 1.40 -20.30 -5.88
N GLY A 189 0.64 -19.23 -5.67
CA GLY A 189 0.54 -18.58 -4.36
C GLY A 189 1.70 -17.67 -3.97
N ASP A 190 2.63 -17.40 -4.88
CA ASP A 190 3.69 -16.41 -4.69
C ASP A 190 3.26 -15.05 -5.26
N TYR A 191 3.18 -14.03 -4.40
CA TYR A 191 2.90 -12.66 -4.80
C TYR A 191 4.14 -12.03 -5.43
N PHE A 192 4.26 -12.09 -6.76
CA PHE A 192 5.07 -11.09 -7.45
C PHE A 192 4.34 -9.75 -7.30
N LYS A 193 4.92 -8.81 -6.55
CA LYS A 193 4.74 -7.38 -6.85
C LYS A 193 5.06 -7.26 -8.34
N ASN A 194 4.08 -6.96 -9.18
CA ASN A 194 4.22 -6.93 -10.65
C ASN A 194 5.60 -6.38 -11.03
N ILE A 195 6.49 -7.26 -11.50
CA ILE A 195 7.76 -6.83 -12.07
C ILE A 195 7.39 -6.25 -13.42
N ILE A 196 7.25 -4.94 -13.48
CA ILE A 196 7.03 -4.26 -14.76
C ILE A 196 8.39 -4.23 -15.46
N THR A 197 8.58 -5.16 -16.40
CA THR A 197 9.73 -5.16 -17.30
C THR A 197 9.44 -4.17 -18.41
N ILE A 198 10.19 -3.08 -18.44
CA ILE A 198 10.16 -2.07 -19.51
C ILE A 198 11.34 -2.38 -20.43
N SER A 199 11.05 -2.71 -21.69
CA SER A 199 12.12 -3.00 -22.65
C SER A 199 12.74 -1.72 -23.20
N HIS A 200 13.92 -1.84 -23.81
CA HIS A 200 14.56 -0.74 -24.55
C HIS A 200 13.62 -0.13 -25.59
N ASN A 201 12.82 -0.95 -26.28
CA ASN A 201 11.87 -0.48 -27.28
C ASN A 201 10.74 0.36 -26.66
N ASP A 202 10.33 0.05 -25.43
CA ASP A 202 9.32 0.84 -24.72
C ASP A 202 9.86 2.24 -24.33
N LEU A 203 11.14 2.32 -23.94
CA LEU A 203 11.82 3.56 -23.56
C LEU A 203 12.16 4.47 -24.75
N LYS A 204 12.31 3.92 -25.95
CA LYS A 204 12.56 4.72 -27.18
C LYS A 204 11.38 5.62 -27.56
N PHE A 205 10.16 5.19 -27.25
CA PHE A 205 8.94 5.86 -27.70
C PHE A 205 8.09 6.45 -26.57
N ASN A 206 8.35 6.07 -25.32
CA ASN A 206 7.65 6.57 -24.14
C ASN A 206 8.65 6.84 -23.00
N ASN A 207 8.36 7.85 -22.19
CA ASN A 207 9.01 8.02 -20.89
C ASN A 207 8.15 7.39 -19.80
N TYR A 208 8.79 6.74 -18.84
CA TYR A 208 8.11 6.21 -17.66
C TYR A 208 8.42 7.11 -16.47
N ALA A 209 7.37 7.69 -15.88
CA ALA A 209 7.53 8.48 -14.66
C ALA A 209 7.21 7.62 -13.45
N LEU A 210 8.19 7.51 -12.55
CA LEU A 210 8.01 6.95 -11.22
C LEU A 210 7.70 8.11 -10.27
N LYS A 211 6.54 8.07 -9.61
CA LYS A 211 6.23 8.98 -8.49
C LYS A 211 6.48 8.22 -7.19
N ILE A 212 7.43 8.67 -6.39
CA ILE A 212 7.74 8.12 -5.06
C ILE A 212 7.04 8.99 -4.01
N GLU A 213 6.25 8.39 -3.15
CA GLU A 213 5.63 9.05 -2.00
C GLU A 213 6.29 8.57 -0.71
N TRP A 214 6.72 9.52 0.10
CA TRP A 214 7.38 9.30 1.39
C TRP A 214 6.38 9.41 2.56
N THR A 215 6.70 8.78 3.68
CA THR A 215 5.88 8.81 4.90
C THR A 215 5.64 10.22 5.46
N ASN A 216 6.54 11.17 5.19
CA ASN A 216 6.43 12.58 5.58
C ASN A 216 5.61 13.43 4.58
N GLY A 217 4.96 12.81 3.59
CA GLY A 217 4.15 13.48 2.57
C GLY A 217 4.95 14.08 1.41
N VAL A 218 6.29 14.04 1.45
CA VAL A 218 7.11 14.43 0.31
C VAL A 218 6.83 13.51 -0.86
N THR A 219 6.76 14.08 -2.06
CA THR A 219 6.61 13.34 -3.30
C THR A 219 7.77 13.68 -4.23
N GLU A 220 8.43 12.67 -4.76
CA GLU A 220 9.46 12.80 -5.79
C GLU A 220 8.97 12.20 -7.11
N LYS A 221 9.47 12.74 -8.22
CA LYS A 221 9.23 12.17 -9.56
C LYS A 221 10.56 11.86 -10.23
N ILE A 222 10.69 10.65 -10.74
CA ILE A 222 11.85 10.16 -11.48
C ILE A 222 11.37 9.79 -12.89
N ASP A 223 11.95 10.40 -13.92
CA ASP A 223 11.66 10.08 -15.31
C ASP A 223 12.76 9.17 -15.87
N LEU A 224 12.36 8.01 -16.40
CA LEU A 224 13.25 7.02 -17.01
C LEU A 224 13.22 7.16 -18.54
N TYR A 225 14.41 7.24 -19.14
CA TYR A 225 14.66 7.26 -20.59
C TYR A 225 15.58 6.11 -20.97
N ASP A 226 15.72 5.85 -22.27
CA ASP A 226 16.55 4.78 -22.83
C ASP A 226 18.03 4.86 -22.40
N ASN A 227 18.56 6.06 -22.13
CA ASN A 227 19.96 6.31 -21.80
C ASN A 227 20.22 7.15 -20.54
N ALA A 228 19.18 7.54 -19.80
CA ALA A 228 19.31 8.45 -18.66
C ALA A 228 18.18 8.33 -17.64
N VAL A 229 18.49 8.71 -16.39
CA VAL A 229 17.53 8.86 -15.29
C VAL A 229 17.51 10.34 -14.87
N TYR A 230 16.31 10.94 -14.86
CA TYR A 230 16.11 12.34 -14.46
C TYR A 230 15.33 12.41 -13.16
N HIS A 231 15.77 13.26 -12.23
CA HIS A 231 15.06 13.53 -10.99
C HIS A 231 14.44 14.91 -11.07
N LYS A 232 13.12 15.00 -10.88
CA LYS A 232 12.42 16.28 -10.87
C LYS A 232 12.42 16.84 -9.46
N ASP A 233 13.44 17.64 -9.13
CA ASP A 233 13.46 18.46 -7.93
C ASP A 233 12.95 19.88 -8.26
N ASN A 234 11.69 20.15 -7.90
CA ASN A 234 11.09 21.48 -8.08
C ASN A 234 11.59 22.50 -7.03
N ALA A 235 12.31 22.07 -5.98
CA ALA A 235 12.75 22.95 -4.90
C ALA A 235 14.11 23.60 -5.16
N LYS A 236 14.95 23.02 -6.04
CA LYS A 236 16.34 23.47 -6.25
C LYS A 236 16.62 24.21 -7.56
N THR A 237 15.66 24.29 -8.48
CA THR A 237 15.89 24.89 -9.81
C THR A 237 15.32 26.31 -9.90
N LYS A 238 16.22 27.31 -9.98
CA LYS A 238 15.86 28.74 -10.15
C LYS A 238 14.93 28.98 -11.35
N ASP A 239 14.98 28.11 -12.37
CA ASP A 239 14.24 28.26 -13.64
C ASP A 239 13.16 27.18 -13.87
N LYS A 240 12.83 26.34 -12.88
CA LYS A 240 11.85 25.22 -13.01
C LYS A 240 12.18 24.21 -14.13
N LYS A 241 13.42 24.16 -14.62
CA LYS A 241 13.88 23.20 -15.65
C LYS A 241 14.23 21.86 -15.01
N LEU A 242 14.05 20.76 -15.75
CA LEU A 242 14.45 19.42 -15.31
C LEU A 242 15.98 19.33 -15.24
N GLU A 243 16.52 18.89 -14.10
CA GLU A 243 17.96 18.63 -13.97
C GLU A 243 18.26 17.14 -14.19
N LYS A 244 19.33 16.90 -14.95
CA LYS A 244 19.82 15.56 -15.26
C LYS A 244 20.77 15.12 -14.16
N THR A 245 20.41 14.09 -13.40
CA THR A 245 21.23 13.63 -12.27
C THR A 245 22.10 12.42 -12.61
N MET A 246 21.72 11.58 -13.59
CA MET A 246 22.53 10.43 -13.98
C MET A 246 22.44 10.11 -15.48
N ILE A 247 23.59 10.01 -16.15
CA ILE A 247 23.74 9.42 -17.49
C ILE A 247 24.33 8.05 -17.32
N PHE A 248 23.70 7.02 -17.89
CA PHE A 248 24.35 5.72 -17.96
C PHE A 248 25.48 5.79 -18.98
N ARG A 249 26.73 5.70 -18.50
CA ARG A 249 27.92 5.84 -19.35
C ARG A 249 28.53 4.53 -19.81
N GLY A 250 27.92 3.38 -19.47
CA GLY A 250 28.29 2.05 -19.94
C GLY A 250 29.80 1.81 -19.97
N GLU A 251 30.34 1.27 -18.87
CA GLU A 251 31.76 0.94 -18.60
C GLU A 251 32.48 1.91 -17.64
N GLY A 252 33.54 1.40 -17.02
CA GLY A 252 34.05 1.73 -15.69
C GLY A 252 34.33 3.20 -15.40
N ILE A 253 34.25 3.52 -14.11
CA ILE A 253 34.69 4.79 -13.54
C ILE A 253 36.16 5.01 -13.92
N GLU A 254 36.44 5.91 -14.86
CA GLU A 254 37.58 6.82 -14.75
C GLU A 254 37.01 8.22 -14.45
N LEU A 255 36.79 8.44 -13.15
CA LEU A 255 36.73 9.78 -12.59
C LEU A 255 38.14 10.35 -12.69
N ASN A 256 38.38 11.23 -13.67
CA ASN A 256 39.09 12.50 -13.48
C ASN A 256 39.43 13.12 -14.83
N GLN A 257 38.52 13.96 -15.36
CA GLN A 257 38.92 15.20 -16.02
C GLN A 257 37.84 16.24 -15.73
N THR A 258 38.20 17.23 -14.91
CA THR A 258 37.39 18.41 -14.65
C THR A 258 37.29 19.25 -15.92
N LYS A 259 36.14 19.92 -16.14
CA LYS A 259 35.91 20.79 -17.31
C LYS A 259 37.02 21.84 -17.54
N ASP A 260 37.77 22.19 -16.50
CA ASP A 260 38.86 23.17 -16.56
C ASP A 260 40.11 22.64 -17.29
N ASP A 261 40.32 21.31 -17.32
CA ASP A 261 41.47 20.71 -18.02
C ASP A 261 41.31 20.76 -19.54
N VAL A 262 40.08 20.69 -20.03
CA VAL A 262 39.76 20.75 -21.48
C VAL A 262 39.95 22.17 -22.02
N ILE A 263 39.59 23.19 -21.25
CA ILE A 263 39.75 24.60 -21.65
C ILE A 263 41.24 24.98 -21.68
N THR A 264 42.03 24.50 -20.73
CA THR A 264 43.48 24.78 -20.67
C THR A 264 44.26 24.12 -21.82
N LYS A 265 43.82 22.93 -22.28
CA LYS A 265 44.41 22.25 -23.44
C LYS A 265 44.09 22.92 -24.77
N ILE A 266 42.87 23.42 -24.94
CA ILE A 266 42.45 24.11 -26.17
C ILE A 266 43.09 25.51 -26.30
N ILE A 267 43.37 26.19 -25.18
CA ILE A 267 43.99 27.54 -25.20
C ILE A 267 45.51 27.48 -25.39
N ASN A 268 46.18 26.40 -24.96
CA ASN A 268 47.64 26.27 -25.05
C ASN A 268 48.16 25.60 -26.32
N ASP A 269 47.30 24.94 -27.11
CA ASP A 269 47.63 24.51 -28.47
C ASP A 269 47.49 25.71 -29.44
N LYS A 270 48.30 26.75 -29.21
CA LYS A 270 48.60 27.73 -30.26
C LYS A 270 49.49 27.05 -31.29
N GLU A 271 48.94 26.94 -32.48
CA GLU A 271 49.60 26.93 -33.79
C GLU A 271 51.14 26.91 -33.72
N LYS A 272 51.74 25.80 -34.16
CA LYS A 272 52.99 25.87 -34.92
C LYS A 272 52.63 25.84 -36.41
N PRO A 273 52.40 26.98 -37.08
CA PRO A 273 52.44 27.02 -38.52
C PRO A 273 53.91 27.16 -38.92
N ASN A 274 54.44 26.11 -39.55
CA ASN A 274 55.77 25.98 -40.15
C ASN A 274 56.91 25.54 -39.21
N GLU A 275 57.00 24.23 -38.97
CA GLU A 275 58.26 23.46 -39.08
C GLU A 275 58.04 22.32 -40.07
#